data_AF-L8B1M6-F1
#
_entry.id   AF-L8B1M6-F1
#
_cell.length_a   1.000
_cell.length_b   1.000
_cell.length_c   1.000
_cell.angle_alpha   90.00
_cell.angle_beta   90.00
_cell.angle_gamma   90.00
#
_symmetry.space_group_name_H-M   'P 1'
#
loop_
_entity.id
_entity.type
_entity.pdbx_description
1 polymer ?
#
loop_
_entity_poly.entity_id
_entity_poly.type
_entity_poly.pdbx_seq_one_letter_code
_entity_poly.pdbx_strand_id
1 'polypeptide(L)'
;MEFVMKVEFIVNNDREISDALKKSSALAKENKFDDAIELLKETLPKMFSAGTSYPGDTYAKIIPYFQKAGHYLEIEAFSIKYLIPEVELKAKKNFSHKSIEIQNAFGSLYVSDIYKKMALCAKREKLKSDESRFNDLTQEYKTKYSELLELGEQTSLQLDYKKAVKKFGSDTHKWSDTVKRKYQSILLAEKGIS
;
A
#
# COMPACT_ATOMS: atom_id res chain seq x y z
N MET A 1 10.77 36.44 0.77
CA MET A 1 9.41 36.16 0.26
C MET A 1 9.50 34.84 -0.50
N GLU A 2 8.45 34.01 -0.48
CA GLU A 2 8.36 32.64 -1.05
C GLU A 2 8.49 31.47 -0.06
N PHE A 3 7.38 31.17 0.61
CA PHE A 3 7.08 29.81 1.08
C PHE A 3 5.56 29.53 1.09
N VAL A 4 4.81 30.15 0.16
CA VAL A 4 3.33 30.05 0.13
C VAL A 4 2.82 29.25 -1.09
N MET A 5 3.64 29.11 -2.14
CA MET A 5 3.16 28.60 -3.44
C MET A 5 3.09 27.06 -3.58
N LYS A 6 3.72 26.28 -2.69
CA LYS A 6 3.66 24.80 -2.73
C LYS A 6 2.48 24.22 -1.95
N VAL A 7 2.02 24.92 -0.92
CA VAL A 7 0.99 24.41 0.00
C VAL A 7 -0.40 24.52 -0.63
N GLU A 8 -0.73 25.65 -1.27
CA GLU A 8 -2.04 25.84 -1.91
C GLU A 8 -2.32 24.83 -3.03
N PHE A 9 -1.33 24.50 -3.86
CA PHE A 9 -1.47 23.54 -4.95
C PHE A 9 -1.68 22.09 -4.46
N ILE A 10 -1.05 21.72 -3.34
CA ILE A 10 -1.19 20.38 -2.75
C ILE A 10 -2.52 20.27 -1.97
N VAL A 11 -2.90 21.32 -1.23
CA VAL A 11 -4.15 21.36 -0.44
C VAL A 11 -5.40 21.34 -1.33
N ASN A 12 -5.37 22.01 -2.50
CA ASN A 12 -6.49 21.96 -3.44
C ASN A 12 -6.70 20.56 -4.04
N ASN A 13 -5.62 19.82 -4.34
CA ASN A 13 -5.72 18.46 -4.88
C ASN A 13 -6.34 17.46 -3.89
N ASP A 14 -5.98 17.50 -2.60
CA ASP A 14 -6.53 16.56 -1.62
C ASP A 14 -8.02 16.83 -1.34
N ARG A 15 -8.43 18.10 -1.34
CA ARG A 15 -9.86 18.46 -1.24
C ARG A 15 -10.63 17.99 -2.47
N GLU A 16 -10.12 18.24 -3.67
CA GLU A 16 -10.73 17.77 -4.92
C GLU A 16 -10.87 16.24 -4.95
N ILE A 17 -9.82 15.50 -4.56
CA ILE A 17 -9.87 14.03 -4.46
C ILE A 17 -10.94 13.61 -3.46
N SER A 18 -10.97 14.21 -2.27
CA SER A 18 -11.97 13.90 -1.24
C SER A 18 -13.40 14.12 -1.76
N ASP A 19 -13.63 15.25 -2.42
CA ASP A 19 -14.95 15.61 -2.95
C ASP A 19 -15.35 14.68 -4.12
N ALA A 20 -14.41 14.30 -4.99
CA ALA A 20 -14.64 13.31 -6.04
C ALA A 20 -14.94 11.90 -5.48
N LEU A 21 -14.24 11.49 -4.41
CA LEU A 21 -14.50 10.21 -3.72
C LEU A 21 -15.87 10.18 -3.03
N LYS A 22 -16.35 11.33 -2.52
CA LYS A 22 -17.71 11.45 -1.97
C LYS A 22 -18.75 11.44 -3.09
N LYS A 23 -18.51 12.21 -4.16
CA LYS A 23 -19.42 12.30 -5.32
C LYS A 23 -19.59 10.95 -6.02
N SER A 24 -18.50 10.19 -6.22
CA SER A 24 -18.60 8.82 -6.77
C SER A 24 -19.45 7.89 -5.91
N SER A 25 -19.38 8.03 -4.58
CA SER A 25 -20.28 7.29 -3.67
C SER A 25 -21.73 7.76 -3.72
N ALA A 26 -21.98 9.04 -3.95
CA ALA A 26 -23.33 9.56 -4.17
C ALA A 26 -23.93 9.00 -5.47
N LEU A 27 -23.18 9.05 -6.57
CA LEU A 27 -23.56 8.46 -7.87
C LEU A 27 -23.87 6.96 -7.72
N ALA A 28 -23.01 6.21 -7.02
CA ALA A 28 -23.24 4.79 -6.77
C ALA A 28 -24.48 4.51 -5.88
N LYS A 29 -24.89 5.43 -5.00
CA LYS A 29 -26.15 5.31 -4.24
C LYS A 29 -27.38 5.56 -5.11
N GLU A 30 -27.24 6.37 -6.14
CA GLU A 30 -28.25 6.64 -7.16
C GLU A 30 -28.26 5.58 -8.29
N ASN A 31 -27.50 4.48 -8.13
CA ASN A 31 -27.28 3.44 -9.14
C ASN A 31 -26.65 3.93 -10.45
N LYS A 32 -26.02 5.11 -10.45
CA LYS A 32 -25.25 5.65 -11.57
C LYS A 32 -23.82 5.11 -11.54
N PHE A 33 -23.67 3.81 -11.76
CA PHE A 33 -22.38 3.12 -11.60
C PHE A 33 -21.37 3.52 -12.69
N ASP A 34 -21.80 3.66 -13.95
CA ASP A 34 -20.92 4.11 -15.04
C ASP A 34 -20.36 5.51 -14.77
N ASP A 35 -21.20 6.47 -14.37
CA ASP A 35 -20.77 7.81 -13.98
C ASP A 35 -19.77 7.78 -12.80
N ALA A 36 -20.01 6.89 -11.83
CA ALA A 36 -19.10 6.71 -10.70
C ALA A 36 -17.74 6.12 -11.12
N ILE A 37 -17.74 5.20 -12.10
CA ILE A 37 -16.52 4.61 -12.68
C ILE A 37 -15.73 5.69 -13.42
N GLU A 38 -16.36 6.46 -14.30
CA GLU A 38 -15.67 7.51 -15.07
C GLU A 38 -15.07 8.57 -14.16
N LEU A 39 -15.83 9.04 -13.16
CA LEU A 39 -15.29 9.96 -12.16
C LEU A 39 -14.09 9.38 -11.41
N LEU A 40 -14.11 8.09 -11.06
CA LEU A 40 -12.97 7.45 -10.38
C LEU A 40 -11.77 7.24 -11.33
N LYS A 41 -11.98 6.93 -12.62
CA LYS A 41 -10.91 6.88 -13.61
C LYS A 41 -10.19 8.23 -13.75
N GLU A 42 -10.92 9.34 -13.67
CA GLU A 42 -10.34 10.69 -13.66
C GLU A 42 -9.63 11.01 -12.32
N THR A 43 -10.14 10.48 -11.21
CA THR A 43 -9.63 10.77 -9.86
C THR A 43 -8.38 9.96 -9.52
N LEU A 44 -8.29 8.70 -9.97
CA LEU A 44 -7.18 7.79 -9.66
C LEU A 44 -5.80 8.35 -10.03
N PRO A 45 -5.56 8.94 -11.23
CA PRO A 45 -4.28 9.56 -11.55
C PRO A 45 -3.88 10.67 -10.57
N LYS A 46 -4.86 11.47 -10.10
CA LYS A 46 -4.63 12.50 -9.09
C LYS A 46 -4.23 11.88 -7.75
N MET A 47 -4.92 10.81 -7.33
CA MET A 47 -4.59 10.07 -6.11
C MET A 47 -3.17 9.48 -6.16
N PHE A 48 -2.78 8.87 -7.28
CA PHE A 48 -1.45 8.29 -7.45
C PHE A 48 -0.35 9.37 -7.45
N SER A 49 -0.65 10.56 -7.99
CA SER A 49 0.28 11.68 -8.04
C SER A 49 0.35 12.51 -6.74
N ALA A 50 -0.66 12.42 -5.87
CA ALA A 50 -0.72 13.19 -4.63
C ALA A 50 0.45 12.86 -3.67
N GLY A 51 0.87 13.83 -2.84
CA GLY A 51 1.88 13.58 -1.80
C GLY A 51 1.35 12.72 -0.63
N THR A 52 0.02 12.61 -0.53
CA THR A 52 -0.67 11.89 0.54
C THR A 52 -0.79 10.39 0.22
N SER A 53 -0.67 9.56 1.26
CA SER A 53 -0.87 8.11 1.18
C SER A 53 -2.32 7.77 1.48
N TYR A 54 -2.98 7.08 0.56
CA TYR A 54 -4.31 6.51 0.75
C TYR A 54 -4.20 5.00 1.09
N PRO A 55 -5.11 4.45 1.91
CA PRO A 55 -5.20 2.99 2.10
C PRO A 55 -5.48 2.26 0.79
N GLY A 56 -4.97 1.02 0.64
CA GLY A 56 -5.18 0.16 -0.54
C GLY A 56 -6.64 0.04 -0.96
N ASP A 57 -7.53 -0.15 0.02
CA ASP A 57 -8.99 -0.21 -0.15
C ASP A 57 -9.59 1.00 -0.89
N THR A 58 -8.97 2.17 -0.74
CA THR A 58 -9.44 3.43 -1.38
C THR A 58 -9.19 3.39 -2.88
N TYR A 59 -8.03 2.90 -3.32
CA TYR A 59 -7.73 2.71 -4.75
C TYR A 59 -8.63 1.63 -5.36
N ALA A 60 -8.90 0.56 -4.60
CA ALA A 60 -9.74 -0.55 -5.02
C ALA A 60 -11.25 -0.24 -5.03
N LYS A 61 -11.67 0.96 -4.59
CA LYS A 61 -13.10 1.36 -4.48
C LYS A 61 -13.85 1.34 -5.81
N ILE A 62 -13.15 1.49 -6.94
CA ILE A 62 -13.73 1.44 -8.28
C ILE A 62 -14.20 0.03 -8.67
N ILE A 63 -13.59 -1.03 -8.12
CA ILE A 63 -13.84 -2.43 -8.50
C ILE A 63 -15.30 -2.85 -8.27
N PRO A 64 -15.91 -2.61 -7.08
CA PRO A 64 -17.32 -2.90 -6.89
C PRO A 64 -18.26 -2.10 -7.80
N TYR A 65 -17.84 -0.97 -8.37
CA TYR A 65 -18.69 -0.19 -9.28
C TYR A 65 -18.70 -0.81 -10.68
N PHE A 66 -17.56 -1.28 -11.19
CA PHE A 66 -17.52 -2.13 -12.40
C PHE A 66 -18.46 -3.33 -12.28
N GLN A 67 -18.41 -4.06 -11.17
CA GLN A 67 -19.30 -5.21 -10.92
C GLN A 67 -20.77 -4.79 -10.98
N LYS A 68 -21.16 -3.74 -10.26
CA LYS A 68 -22.55 -3.29 -10.21
C LYS A 68 -23.07 -2.69 -11.52
N ALA A 69 -22.19 -2.19 -12.38
CA ALA A 69 -22.52 -1.73 -13.73
C ALA A 69 -22.68 -2.87 -14.75
N GLY A 70 -22.38 -4.12 -14.37
CA GLY A 70 -22.39 -5.28 -15.28
C GLY A 70 -21.06 -5.51 -16.02
N HIS A 71 -20.02 -4.75 -15.69
CA HIS A 71 -18.70 -4.81 -16.33
C HIS A 71 -17.73 -5.72 -15.58
N TYR A 72 -18.22 -6.84 -15.02
CA TYR A 72 -17.38 -7.74 -14.21
C TYR A 72 -16.15 -8.25 -14.97
N LEU A 73 -16.34 -8.60 -16.25
CA LEU A 73 -15.28 -9.16 -17.10
C LEU A 73 -14.11 -8.18 -17.33
N GLU A 74 -14.32 -6.88 -17.11
CA GLU A 74 -13.29 -5.86 -17.28
C GLU A 74 -12.41 -5.67 -16.04
N ILE A 75 -12.89 -6.10 -14.86
CA ILE A 75 -12.26 -5.81 -13.57
C ILE A 75 -10.82 -6.31 -13.54
N GLU A 76 -10.58 -7.54 -13.97
CA GLU A 76 -9.25 -8.14 -13.92
C GLU A 76 -8.28 -7.45 -14.89
N ALA A 77 -8.72 -7.20 -16.13
CA ALA A 77 -7.91 -6.51 -17.11
C ALA A 77 -7.55 -5.08 -16.65
N PHE A 78 -8.52 -4.35 -16.09
CA PHE A 78 -8.27 -3.02 -15.51
C PHE A 78 -7.31 -3.08 -14.33
N SER A 79 -7.48 -4.05 -13.44
CA SER A 79 -6.64 -4.18 -12.24
C SER A 79 -5.20 -4.53 -12.59
N ILE A 80 -4.97 -5.50 -13.48
CA ILE A 80 -3.63 -5.92 -13.91
C ILE A 80 -2.92 -4.84 -14.71
N LYS A 81 -3.63 -4.17 -15.63
CA LYS A 81 -3.01 -3.18 -16.52
C LYS A 81 -2.79 -1.82 -15.86
N TYR A 82 -3.62 -1.45 -14.88
CA TYR A 82 -3.62 -0.10 -14.31
C TYR A 82 -3.47 -0.09 -12.80
N LEU A 83 -4.40 -0.66 -12.03
CA LEU A 83 -4.38 -0.49 -10.57
C LEU A 83 -3.14 -1.07 -9.90
N ILE A 84 -2.78 -2.31 -10.23
CA ILE A 84 -1.67 -3.04 -9.60
C ILE A 84 -0.33 -2.31 -9.82
N PRO A 85 0.07 -1.98 -11.07
CA PRO A 85 1.32 -1.24 -11.29
C PRO A 85 1.36 0.12 -10.57
N GLU A 86 0.24 0.84 -10.54
CA GLU A 86 0.16 2.16 -9.91
C GLU A 86 0.25 2.10 -8.39
N VAL A 87 -0.41 1.13 -7.73
CA VAL A 87 -0.30 0.99 -6.26
C VAL A 87 1.10 0.54 -5.83
N GLU A 88 1.77 -0.30 -6.63
CA GLU A 88 3.16 -0.70 -6.36
C GLU A 88 4.12 0.49 -6.51
N LEU A 89 3.97 1.29 -7.57
CA LEU A 89 4.75 2.49 -7.77
C LEU A 89 4.49 3.51 -6.65
N LYS A 90 3.23 3.67 -6.24
CA LYS A 90 2.85 4.54 -5.14
C LYS A 90 3.49 4.10 -3.82
N ALA A 91 3.49 2.80 -3.53
CA ALA A 91 4.14 2.27 -2.33
C ALA A 91 5.65 2.60 -2.33
N LYS A 92 6.34 2.40 -3.45
CA LYS A 92 7.76 2.78 -3.59
C LYS A 92 8.01 4.26 -3.32
N LYS A 93 7.14 5.14 -3.83
CA LYS A 93 7.23 6.60 -3.59
C LYS A 93 6.98 6.95 -2.11
N ASN A 94 5.89 6.45 -1.53
CA ASN A 94 5.48 6.76 -0.15
C ASN A 94 6.50 6.25 0.88
N PHE A 95 7.09 5.08 0.61
CA PHE A 95 8.08 4.44 1.49
C PHE A 95 9.51 4.58 0.97
N SER A 96 9.79 5.58 0.12
CA SER A 96 11.12 5.83 -0.48
C SER A 96 12.25 6.03 0.54
N HIS A 97 11.90 6.44 1.77
CA HIS A 97 12.82 6.61 2.90
C HIS A 97 13.07 5.31 3.69
N LYS A 98 12.43 4.20 3.31
CA LYS A 98 12.56 2.86 3.89
C LYS A 98 13.32 1.94 2.94
N SER A 99 13.70 0.75 3.42
CA SER A 99 14.34 -0.27 2.59
C SER A 99 13.43 -0.74 1.45
N ILE A 100 14.03 -1.33 0.42
CA ILE A 100 13.29 -1.81 -0.75
C ILE A 100 12.30 -2.93 -0.38
N GLU A 101 12.62 -3.72 0.64
CA GLU A 101 11.76 -4.77 1.16
C GLU A 101 10.50 -4.17 1.79
N ILE A 102 10.63 -3.12 2.61
CA ILE A 102 9.46 -2.42 3.17
C ILE A 102 8.62 -1.77 2.06
N GLN A 103 9.26 -1.16 1.07
CA GLN A 103 8.55 -0.59 -0.09
C GLN A 103 7.73 -1.67 -0.82
N ASN A 104 8.33 -2.83 -1.09
CA ASN A 104 7.69 -3.95 -1.77
C ASN A 104 6.63 -4.64 -0.88
N ALA A 105 6.81 -4.65 0.43
CA ALA A 105 5.84 -5.15 1.38
C ALA A 105 4.54 -4.35 1.24
N PHE A 106 4.58 -3.02 1.36
CA PHE A 106 3.39 -2.20 1.23
C PHE A 106 2.76 -2.25 -0.16
N GLY A 107 3.56 -2.40 -1.23
CA GLY A 107 3.04 -2.72 -2.56
C GLY A 107 2.22 -4.01 -2.55
N SER A 108 2.76 -5.08 -1.96
CA SER A 108 2.06 -6.37 -1.83
C SER A 108 0.79 -6.28 -1.00
N LEU A 109 0.79 -5.48 0.07
CA LEU A 109 -0.41 -5.22 0.87
C LEU A 109 -1.51 -4.58 0.03
N TYR A 110 -1.20 -3.54 -0.76
CA TYR A 110 -2.18 -2.89 -1.63
C TYR A 110 -2.71 -3.81 -2.72
N VAL A 111 -1.86 -4.65 -3.31
CA VAL A 111 -2.28 -5.66 -4.30
C VAL A 111 -3.22 -6.70 -3.65
N SER A 112 -2.95 -7.10 -2.40
CA SER A 112 -3.85 -8.00 -1.68
C SER A 112 -5.25 -7.39 -1.47
N ASP A 113 -5.34 -6.08 -1.21
CA ASP A 113 -6.63 -5.39 -1.06
C ASP A 113 -7.41 -5.35 -2.38
N ILE A 114 -6.72 -5.18 -3.51
CA ILE A 114 -7.30 -5.25 -4.86
C ILE A 114 -7.93 -6.63 -5.09
N TYR A 115 -7.15 -7.71 -4.93
CA TYR A 115 -7.65 -9.06 -5.13
C TYR A 115 -8.77 -9.42 -4.15
N LYS A 116 -8.71 -8.93 -2.91
CA LYS A 116 -9.79 -9.11 -1.92
C LYS A 116 -11.10 -8.49 -2.41
N LYS A 117 -11.07 -7.32 -3.06
CA LYS A 117 -12.28 -6.73 -3.67
C LYS A 117 -12.76 -7.52 -4.87
N MET A 118 -11.85 -8.02 -5.70
CA MET A 118 -12.20 -8.86 -6.85
C MET A 118 -12.88 -10.15 -6.42
N ALA A 119 -12.38 -10.82 -5.38
CA ALA A 119 -13.01 -12.01 -4.79
C ALA A 119 -14.44 -11.73 -4.31
N LEU A 120 -14.66 -10.60 -3.64
CA LEU A 120 -16.01 -10.18 -3.22
C LEU A 120 -16.96 -9.92 -4.41
N CYS A 121 -16.43 -9.44 -5.53
CA CYS A 121 -17.21 -9.24 -6.75
C CYS A 121 -17.55 -10.60 -7.40
N ALA A 122 -16.55 -11.48 -7.55
CA ALA A 122 -16.74 -12.84 -8.09
C ALA A 122 -17.79 -13.63 -7.29
N LYS A 123 -17.76 -13.51 -5.96
CA LYS A 123 -18.77 -14.09 -5.06
C LYS A 123 -20.19 -13.62 -5.37
N ARG A 124 -20.38 -12.32 -5.67
CA ARG A 124 -21.69 -11.75 -6.01
C ARG A 124 -22.18 -12.22 -7.38
N GLU A 125 -21.26 -12.37 -8.33
CA GLU A 125 -21.52 -12.93 -9.67
C GLU A 125 -21.66 -14.46 -9.65
N LYS A 126 -21.49 -15.11 -8.49
CA LYS A 126 -21.55 -16.57 -8.30
C LYS A 126 -20.49 -17.34 -9.10
N LEU A 127 -19.37 -16.70 -9.39
CA LEU A 127 -18.23 -17.28 -10.11
C LEU A 127 -17.23 -17.90 -9.13
N LYS A 128 -17.52 -19.13 -8.69
CA LYS A 128 -16.72 -19.84 -7.65
C LYS A 128 -15.24 -20.01 -8.01
N SER A 129 -14.95 -20.26 -9.29
CA SER A 129 -13.57 -20.42 -9.77
C SER A 129 -12.76 -19.14 -9.57
N ASP A 130 -13.34 -18.00 -9.96
CA ASP A 130 -12.72 -16.70 -9.78
C ASP A 130 -12.63 -16.30 -8.31
N GLU A 131 -13.69 -16.54 -7.52
CA GLU A 131 -13.66 -16.28 -6.07
C GLU A 131 -12.51 -17.02 -5.40
N SER A 132 -12.34 -18.32 -5.69
CA SER A 132 -11.24 -19.11 -5.14
C SER A 132 -9.89 -18.53 -5.56
N ARG A 133 -9.70 -18.33 -6.87
CA ARG A 133 -8.44 -17.81 -7.42
C ARG A 133 -8.05 -16.46 -6.84
N PHE A 134 -9.00 -15.53 -6.72
CA PHE A 134 -8.73 -14.21 -6.13
C PHE A 134 -8.51 -14.28 -4.61
N ASN A 135 -9.12 -15.21 -3.89
CA ASN A 135 -8.80 -15.45 -2.48
C ASN A 135 -7.37 -16.02 -2.32
N ASP A 136 -6.97 -16.95 -3.17
CA ASP A 136 -5.61 -17.52 -3.16
C ASP A 136 -4.58 -16.42 -3.42
N LEU A 137 -4.80 -15.57 -4.44
CA LEU A 137 -3.95 -14.41 -4.71
C LEU A 137 -3.94 -13.39 -3.55
N THR A 138 -5.09 -13.14 -2.92
CA THR A 138 -5.15 -12.29 -1.72
C THR A 138 -4.24 -12.83 -0.62
N GLN A 139 -4.24 -14.15 -0.40
CA GLN A 139 -3.43 -14.78 0.63
C GLN A 139 -1.94 -14.80 0.25
N GLU A 140 -1.61 -15.09 -1.00
CA GLU A 140 -0.24 -15.04 -1.54
C GLU A 140 0.40 -13.68 -1.26
N TYR A 141 -0.27 -12.59 -1.63
CA TYR A 141 0.25 -11.24 -1.45
C TYR A 141 0.30 -10.79 0.02
N LYS A 142 -0.57 -11.32 0.88
CA LYS A 142 -0.48 -11.10 2.33
C LYS A 142 0.71 -11.83 2.96
N THR A 143 0.97 -13.06 2.55
CA THR A 143 2.16 -13.82 2.98
C THR A 143 3.42 -13.07 2.57
N LYS A 144 3.49 -12.66 1.30
CA LYS A 144 4.60 -11.86 0.77
C LYS A 144 4.78 -10.53 1.51
N TYR A 145 3.70 -9.84 1.88
CA TYR A 145 3.76 -8.64 2.72
C TYR A 145 4.46 -8.92 4.06
N SER A 146 4.04 -9.96 4.77
CA SER A 146 4.60 -10.30 6.09
C SER A 146 6.09 -10.65 6.00
N GLU A 147 6.46 -11.49 5.04
CA GLU A 147 7.86 -11.92 4.83
C GLU A 147 8.77 -10.73 4.49
N LEU A 148 8.33 -9.87 3.57
CA LEU A 148 9.10 -8.69 3.16
C LEU A 148 9.21 -7.65 4.28
N LEU A 149 8.14 -7.49 5.08
CA LEU A 149 8.16 -6.56 6.20
C LEU A 149 9.17 -7.01 7.25
N GLU A 150 9.16 -8.29 7.63
CA GLU A 150 10.11 -8.86 8.57
C GLU A 150 11.56 -8.69 8.08
N LEU A 151 11.83 -9.06 6.82
CA LEU A 151 13.15 -8.92 6.22
C LEU A 151 13.62 -7.46 6.19
N GLY A 152 12.71 -6.53 5.85
CA GLY A 152 12.98 -5.10 5.80
C GLY A 152 13.28 -4.49 7.17
N GLU A 153 12.55 -4.92 8.21
CA GLU A 153 12.79 -4.52 9.60
C GLU A 153 14.14 -5.04 10.11
N GLN A 154 14.47 -6.30 9.83
CA GLN A 154 15.77 -6.88 10.17
C GLN A 154 16.92 -6.12 9.48
N THR A 155 16.78 -5.84 8.18
CA THR A 155 17.77 -5.10 7.38
C THR A 155 17.97 -3.68 7.92
N SER A 156 16.87 -3.00 8.24
CA SER A 156 16.91 -1.66 8.84
C SER A 156 17.59 -1.66 10.20
N LEU A 157 17.29 -2.66 11.05
CA LEU A 157 17.90 -2.82 12.37
C LEU A 157 19.42 -3.06 12.27
N GLN A 158 19.86 -3.90 11.33
CA GLN A 158 21.29 -4.15 11.08
C GLN A 158 22.03 -2.88 10.59
N LEU A 159 21.42 -2.12 9.69
CA LEU A 159 21.99 -0.85 9.22
C LEU A 159 22.09 0.18 10.37
N ASP A 160 21.04 0.27 11.18
CA ASP A 160 21.02 1.10 12.37
C ASP A 160 22.08 0.67 13.40
N TYR A 161 22.28 -0.63 13.60
CA TYR A 161 23.33 -1.17 14.47
C TYR A 161 24.72 -0.78 13.97
N LYS A 162 25.00 -0.91 12.67
CA LYS A 162 26.27 -0.47 12.07
C LYS A 162 26.52 1.03 12.30
N LYS A 163 25.48 1.87 12.24
CA LYS A 163 25.59 3.30 12.57
C LYS A 163 25.84 3.51 14.06
N ALA A 164 25.20 2.74 14.94
CA ALA A 164 25.42 2.81 16.38
C ALA A 164 26.86 2.43 16.75
N VAL A 165 27.42 1.36 16.19
CA VAL A 165 28.82 0.96 16.37
C VAL A 165 29.78 2.08 15.96
N LYS A 166 29.53 2.74 14.81
CA LYS A 166 30.34 3.88 14.37
C LYS A 166 30.27 5.08 15.33
N LYS A 167 29.13 5.29 15.99
CA LYS A 167 28.89 6.44 16.87
C LYS A 167 29.34 6.21 18.31
N PHE A 168 29.10 5.03 18.85
CA PHE A 168 29.32 4.69 20.27
C PHE A 168 30.52 3.77 20.50
N GLY A 169 31.20 3.35 19.43
CA GLY A 169 32.31 2.40 19.48
C GLY A 169 31.85 0.95 19.43
N SER A 170 32.78 0.05 19.10
CA SER A 170 32.56 -1.40 19.00
C SER A 170 32.43 -2.10 20.35
N ASP A 171 32.85 -1.45 21.44
CA ASP A 171 32.70 -1.99 22.79
C ASP A 171 31.26 -1.79 23.30
N THR A 172 30.41 -2.78 23.01
CA THR A 172 28.98 -2.75 23.35
C THR A 172 28.73 -2.75 24.87
N HIS A 173 29.72 -3.12 25.71
CA HIS A 173 29.59 -3.02 27.17
C HIS A 173 29.51 -1.58 27.65
N LYS A 174 30.13 -0.65 26.92
CA LYS A 174 30.09 0.80 27.21
C LYS A 174 28.82 1.49 26.75
N TRP A 175 27.97 0.78 26.01
CA TRP A 175 26.70 1.34 25.55
C TRP A 175 25.72 1.48 26.73
N SER A 176 24.85 2.48 26.64
CA SER A 176 23.74 2.62 27.59
C SER A 176 22.74 1.47 27.43
N ASP A 177 22.03 1.13 28.51
CA ASP A 177 21.09 0.01 28.52
C ASP A 177 19.94 0.16 27.51
N THR A 178 19.55 1.40 27.20
CA THR A 178 18.56 1.69 26.15
C THR A 178 19.07 1.27 24.77
N VAL A 179 20.34 1.55 24.45
CA VAL A 179 20.94 1.16 23.17
C VAL A 179 21.13 -0.36 23.12
N LYS A 180 21.60 -0.98 24.21
CA LYS A 180 21.73 -2.45 24.31
C LYS A 180 20.40 -3.16 24.10
N ARG A 181 19.32 -2.69 24.73
CA ARG A 181 17.97 -3.27 24.55
C ARG A 181 17.49 -3.17 23.11
N LYS A 182 17.71 -2.03 22.43
CA LYS A 182 17.30 -1.86 21.02
C LYS A 182 17.95 -2.90 20.09
N TYR A 183 19.20 -3.27 20.32
CA TYR A 183 19.96 -4.18 19.46
C TYR A 183 20.16 -5.57 20.06
N GLN A 184 19.39 -5.94 21.09
CA GLN A 184 19.59 -7.16 21.86
C GLN A 184 19.56 -8.42 21.00
N SER A 185 18.64 -8.50 20.03
CA SER A 185 18.57 -9.64 19.10
C SER A 185 19.86 -9.83 18.30
N ILE A 186 20.47 -8.74 17.84
CA ILE A 186 21.75 -8.77 17.12
C ILE A 186 22.89 -9.18 18.08
N LEU A 187 22.93 -8.60 19.27
CA LEU A 187 23.97 -8.88 20.27
C LEU A 187 23.93 -10.33 20.79
N LEU A 188 22.75 -10.95 20.84
CA LEU A 188 22.58 -12.36 21.19
C LEU A 188 23.02 -13.29 20.05
N ALA A 189 22.66 -12.95 18.81
CA ALA A 189 23.09 -13.69 17.62
C ALA A 189 24.62 -13.70 17.46
N GLU A 190 25.30 -12.56 17.71
CA GLU A 190 26.77 -12.48 17.68
C GLU A 190 27.45 -13.35 18.75
N LYS A 191 26.74 -13.69 19.83
CA LYS A 191 27.24 -14.55 20.92
C LYS A 191 26.91 -16.03 20.70
N GLY A 192 26.23 -16.39 19.61
CA GLY A 192 25.79 -17.76 19.35
C GLY A 192 24.71 -18.25 20.32
N ILE A 193 23.96 -17.33 20.94
CA ILE A 193 22.85 -17.66 21.84
C ILE A 193 21.57 -17.43 21.05
N SER A 194 21.03 -18.51 20.46
CA SER A 194 19.70 -18.51 19.81
C SER A 194 18.60 -18.83 20.82
#